data_AF-A0A3B9VKW8-F1
#
_entry.id   AF-A0A3B9VKW8-F1
#
_cell.length_a   1.000
_cell.length_b   1.000
_cell.length_c   1.000
_cell.angle_alpha   90.00
_cell.angle_beta   90.00
_cell.angle_gamma   90.00
#
_symmetry.space_group_name_H-M   'P 1'
#
loop_
_entity.id
_entity.type
_entity.pdbx_description
1 polymer ?
#
loop_
_entity_poly.entity_id
_entity_poly.type
_entity_poly.pdbx_seq_one_letter_code
_entity_poly.pdbx_strand_id
1 'polypeptide(L)' 'RFFTKALKDMGYINFSEPFTRLLNQGMVLMDGSAMSKSRGNLVALSEELEKHGVDAIRLSMVFAGPPEDDVDWGDVSPT' A
#
# COMPACT_ATOMS: atom_id res chain seq x y z
N ARG A 1 -12.31 -13.14 8.07
CA ARG A 1 -13.04 -14.40 7.77
C ARG A 1 -13.71 -15.00 9.01
N PHE A 2 -12.97 -15.34 10.07
CA PHE A 2 -13.53 -15.91 11.32
C PHE A 2 -14.73 -15.11 11.86
N PHE A 3 -14.54 -13.81 12.12
CA PHE A 3 -15.61 -12.94 12.62
C PHE A 3 -16.83 -12.87 11.70
N THR A 4 -16.62 -12.83 10.38
CA THR A 4 -17.71 -12.84 9.40
C THR A 4 -18.57 -14.09 9.52
N LYS A 5 -17.95 -15.25 9.73
CA LYS A 5 -18.69 -16.51 9.89
C LYS A 5 -19.44 -16.54 11.22
N ALA A 6 -18.77 -16.18 12.32
CA ALA A 6 -19.42 -16.10 13.64
C ALA A 6 -20.63 -15.14 13.64
N LEU A 7 -20.50 -13.95 13.03
CA LEU A 7 -21.59 -12.99 12.91
C LEU A 7 -22.73 -13.48 12.02
N LYS A 8 -22.42 -14.23 10.96
CA LYS A 8 -23.43 -14.89 10.13
C LYS A 8 -24.17 -15.96 10.91
N ASP A 9 -23.47 -16.79 11.68
CA ASP A 9 -24.06 -17.87 12.48
C ASP A 9 -25.01 -17.32 13.57
N MET A 10 -24.67 -16.15 14.11
CA MET A 10 -25.53 -15.41 15.05
C MET A 10 -26.66 -14.61 14.38
N GLY A 11 -26.78 -14.64 13.05
CA GLY A 11 -27.85 -13.95 12.30
C GLY A 11 -27.67 -12.44 12.13
N TYR A 12 -26.51 -11.87 12.47
CA TYR A 12 -26.26 -10.43 12.35
C TYR A 12 -25.97 -9.96 10.92
N ILE A 13 -25.49 -10.85 10.05
CA ILE A 13 -25.18 -10.55 8.65
C ILE A 13 -25.58 -11.71 7.74
N ASN A 14 -25.83 -11.42 6.47
CA ASN A 14 -26.29 -12.39 5.47
C ASN A 14 -25.20 -12.91 4.52
N PHE A 15 -23.94 -12.47 4.66
CA PHE A 15 -22.81 -12.89 3.83
C PHE A 15 -21.79 -13.74 4.61
N SER A 16 -21.19 -14.73 3.95
CA SER A 16 -20.29 -15.72 4.58
C SER A 16 -18.80 -15.45 4.44
N GLU A 17 -18.41 -14.51 3.58
CA GLU A 17 -17.03 -14.08 3.36
C GLU A 17 -16.97 -12.55 3.31
N PRO A 18 -15.99 -11.90 3.95
CA PRO A 18 -15.93 -10.44 4.07
C PRO A 18 -15.49 -9.73 2.80
N PHE A 19 -14.74 -10.40 1.92
CA PHE A 19 -14.13 -9.81 0.73
C PHE A 19 -14.37 -10.74 -0.47
N THR A 20 -14.85 -10.19 -1.58
CA THR A 20 -15.06 -10.93 -2.84
C THR A 20 -13.81 -10.97 -3.72
N ARG A 21 -12.95 -9.95 -3.58
CA ARG A 21 -11.64 -9.84 -4.22
C ARG A 21 -10.67 -9.25 -3.20
N LEU A 22 -9.44 -9.74 -3.23
CA LEU A 22 -8.34 -9.26 -2.41
C LEU A 22 -7.16 -9.04 -3.35
N LEU A 23 -6.61 -7.83 -3.34
CA LEU A 23 -5.35 -7.49 -3.96
C LEU A 23 -4.39 -7.14 -2.83
N ASN A 24 -3.24 -7.80 -2.77
CA ASN A 24 -2.20 -7.47 -1.81
C ASN A 24 -1.14 -6.69 -2.59
N GLN A 25 -0.98 -5.42 -2.25
CA GLN A 25 0.04 -4.59 -2.86
C GLN A 25 1.45 -5.03 -2.44
N GLY A 26 2.42 -4.86 -3.34
CA GLY A 26 3.82 -4.98 -3.02
C GLY A 26 4.30 -3.88 -2.05
N MET A 27 5.50 -4.06 -1.51
CA MET A 27 6.10 -3.10 -0.60
C MET A 27 6.78 -1.96 -1.36
N VAL A 28 6.73 -0.77 -0.77
CA VAL A 28 7.59 0.35 -1.19
C VAL A 28 8.89 0.27 -0.39
N LEU A 29 10.00 0.10 -1.09
CA LEU A 29 11.34 -0.05 -0.53
C LEU A 29 12.13 1.26 -0.65
N MET A 30 13.27 1.31 0.02
CA MET A 30 14.32 2.30 -0.19
C MET A 30 15.66 1.58 -0.20
N ASP A 31 16.40 1.70 -1.30
CA ASP A 31 17.69 1.04 -1.53
C ASP A 31 17.62 -0.48 -1.28
N GLY A 32 16.60 -1.13 -1.83
CA GLY A 32 16.36 -2.57 -1.74
C GLY A 32 15.90 -3.06 -0.37
N SER A 33 15.56 -2.17 0.55
CA SER A 33 15.21 -2.51 1.93
C SER A 33 13.88 -1.91 2.38
N ALA A 34 13.17 -2.63 3.25
CA ALA A 34 11.91 -2.13 3.81
C ALA A 34 12.14 -0.86 4.62
N MET A 35 11.37 0.19 4.29
CA MET A 35 11.41 1.48 4.98
C MET A 35 11.07 1.35 6.47
N SER A 36 11.94 1.87 7.35
CA SER A 36 11.66 1.91 8.79
C SER A 36 12.39 3.04 9.51
N LYS A 37 11.80 3.53 10.62
CA LYS A 37 12.43 4.53 11.50
C LYS A 37 13.81 4.09 11.98
N SER A 38 13.94 2.83 12.36
CA SER A 38 15.19 2.27 12.89
C SER A 38 16.32 2.18 11.86
N ARG A 39 16.00 2.12 10.57
CA ARG A 39 16.99 2.07 9.48
C ARG A 39 17.35 3.45 8.95
N GLY A 40 16.61 4.50 9.34
CA GLY A 40 16.87 5.86 8.88
C GLY A 40 16.58 6.12 7.40
N ASN A 41 15.91 5.18 6.72
CA ASN A 41 15.64 5.20 5.28
C ASN A 41 14.17 5.60 4.98
N LEU A 42 13.55 6.39 5.85
CA LEU A 42 12.17 6.81 5.68
C LEU A 42 12.05 7.95 4.67
N VAL A 43 11.04 7.87 3.81
CA VAL A 43 10.55 8.99 3.01
C VAL A 43 9.35 9.61 3.73
N ALA A 44 9.43 10.91 4.01
CA ALA A 44 8.33 11.66 4.59
C ALA A 44 7.33 12.06 3.49
N LEU A 45 6.19 11.35 3.42
CA LEU A 45 5.18 11.61 2.38
C LEU A 45 4.70 13.08 2.34
N SER A 46 4.63 13.77 3.49
CA SER A 46 4.24 15.18 3.52
C SER A 46 5.20 16.08 2.74
N GLU A 47 6.50 15.83 2.86
CA GLU A 47 7.53 16.62 2.16
C GLU A 47 7.46 16.38 0.65
N GLU A 48 7.26 15.13 0.24
CA GLU A 48 7.07 14.74 -1.16
C GLU A 48 5.82 15.39 -1.78
N LEU A 49 4.72 15.43 -1.02
CA LEU A 49 3.47 16.06 -1.46
C LEU A 49 3.61 17.59 -1.57
N GLU A 50 4.28 18.24 -0.62
CA GLU A 50 4.55 19.68 -0.67
C GLU A 50 5.45 20.06 -1.86
N LYS A 51 6.41 19.20 -2.19
CA LYS A 51 7.39 19.45 -3.25
C LYS A 51 6.85 19.13 -4.65
N HIS A 52 6.14 18.02 -4.81
CA HIS A 52 5.77 17.49 -6.13
C HIS A 52 4.26 17.52 -6.41
N GLY A 53 3.42 17.70 -5.40
CA GLY A 53 1.97 17.65 -5.52
C GLY A 53 1.41 16.22 -5.56
N VAL A 54 0.13 16.10 -5.21
CA VAL A 54 -0.55 14.80 -5.04
C VAL A 54 -0.58 13.99 -6.34
N ASP A 55 -0.83 14.63 -7.47
CA ASP A 55 -1.02 13.93 -8.74
C ASP A 55 0.29 13.33 -9.27
N ALA A 56 1.42 14.03 -9.13
CA ALA A 56 2.73 13.52 -9.52
C ALA A 56 3.08 12.25 -8.72
N ILE A 57 2.89 12.28 -7.40
CA ILE A 57 3.19 11.15 -6.52
C ILE A 57 2.29 9.95 -6.84
N ARG A 58 0.98 10.17 -7.04
CA ARG A 58 0.06 9.09 -7.41
C ARG A 58 0.41 8.48 -8.76
N LEU A 59 0.75 9.31 -9.75
CA LEU A 59 1.11 8.84 -11.08
C LEU A 59 2.39 8.01 -11.04
N SER A 60 3.43 8.46 -10.33
CA SER A 60 4.65 7.69 -10.09
C SER A 60 4.34 6.30 -9.53
N MET A 61 3.53 6.21 -8.47
CA MET A 61 3.20 4.93 -7.83
C MET A 61 2.40 3.99 -8.73
N VAL A 62 1.42 4.50 -9.49
CA VAL A 62 0.57 3.66 -10.36
C VAL A 62 1.32 3.23 -11.63
N PHE A 63 2.38 3.96 -12.02
CA PHE A 63 3.19 3.64 -13.20
C PHE A 63 4.49 2.87 -12.88
N ALA A 64 4.79 2.68 -11.60
CA ALA A 64 5.98 1.97 -11.12
C ALA A 64 6.06 0.50 -11.58
N GLY A 65 4.91 -0.15 -11.76
CA GLY A 65 4.83 -1.55 -12.14
C GLY A 65 3.47 -2.15 -11.78
N PRO A 66 3.30 -3.48 -11.93
CA PRO A 66 2.15 -4.18 -11.39
C PRO A 66 2.00 -3.89 -9.88
N PRO A 67 0.76 -3.72 -9.38
CA PRO A 67 0.55 -3.31 -7.98
C PRO A 67 0.99 -4.37 -6.95
N GLU A 68 1.18 -5.62 -7.37
CA GLU A 68 1.58 -6.75 -6.54
C GLU A 68 3.09 -6.84 -6.35
N ASP A 69 3.87 -6.16 -7.21
CA ASP A 69 5.33 -6.19 -7.18
C ASP A 69 5.87 -5.14 -6.20
N ASP A 70 7.00 -5.46 -5.57
CA ASP A 70 7.75 -4.50 -4.77
C ASP A 70 8.33 -3.40 -5.68
N VAL A 71 8.33 -2.17 -5.19
CA VAL A 71 8.87 -1.01 -5.92
C VAL A 71 9.89 -0.30 -5.04
N ASP A 72 11.03 0.08 -5.60
CA ASP A 72 11.99 0.92 -4.90
C ASP A 72 11.63 2.39 -5.11
N TRP A 73 11.49 3.14 -4.03
CA TRP A 73 11.16 4.57 -4.10
C TRP A 73 12.20 5.34 -4.92
N GLY A 74 13.49 4.98 -4.83
CA GLY A 74 14.55 5.65 -5.58
C GLY A 74 14.38 5.59 -7.10
N ASP A 75 13.75 4.53 -7.60
CA ASP A 75 13.55 4.30 -9.04
C ASP A 75 12.32 5.02 -9.61
N VAL A 76 11.37 5.38 -8.75
CA VAL A 76 10.04 5.88 -9.18
C VAL A 76 9.71 7.27 -8.66
N SER A 77 10.52 7.78 -7.71
CA SER A 77 10.38 9.11 -7.15
C SER A 77 10.38 10.18 -8.26
N PRO A 78 9.48 11.17 -8.24
CA PRO A 78 9.44 12.25 -9.25
C PRO A 78 10.61 13.25 -9.17
N THR A 79 11.73 12.86 -8.54
CA THR A 79 12.94 13.66 -8.34
C THR A 79 13.95 13.53 -9.47
#